data_AF-A0AAX2DTT1-F1
#
_entry.id   AF-A0AAX2DTT1-F1
#
_cell.length_a   1.000
_cell.length_b   1.000
_cell.length_c   1.000
_cell.angle_alpha   90.00
_cell.angle_beta   90.00
_cell.angle_gamma   90.00
#
_symmetry.space_group_name_H-M   'P 1'
#
loop_
_entity.id
_entity.type
_entity.pdbx_description
1 polymer ?
#
loop_
_entity_poly.entity_id
_entity_poly.type
_entity_poly.pdbx_seq_one_letter_code
_entity_poly.pdbx_strand_id
1 'polypeptide(L)'
;MTPHSFRPSSTALAVALALSSFAPAVLATTNWTGDAHHIAYDQDGNPYRVDDSNAWENSGNWSNGAPASNDVVNIDRPLAGRNNQVAQLDSARTVGSLNVGTANNGLGQLNVGANGKLNIGDSFTLGTVQGSTGKATFNNGATVNTGGDLIVGKGGSADLTLKNGSKARSQGDTLIGADRGASGTLIVDSGSTLTSDKRLVVGGAGNGTLQVKNDGQVTSQDSIIAADLGSNGTTSVDGAGSLWKTLGDMTVGQSGNGSLSLTNGAKVQTAGNTVIAAQKGSSGKVSVDNGTLSTDKTLIVGGAGNGVLDIKNGGQVNSQDSIIAADLGSTGTASLDGAGSLWKSLGDMIVGQSGNGSLSLTNGAKVQTAGNTVIAAQKGSSGTVSVDNGTLSTDKTLIVGGAGN
;
A
#
# COMPACT_ATOMS: atom_id res chain seq x y z
N MET A 1 1.62 33.91 41.99
CA MET A 1 0.93 32.78 41.34
C MET A 1 1.80 32.33 40.19
N THR A 2 2.19 31.06 40.24
CA THR A 2 3.23 30.40 39.44
C THR A 2 2.85 30.25 37.96
N PRO A 3 3.75 30.53 37.01
CA PRO A 3 3.57 30.13 35.62
C PRO A 3 3.99 28.66 35.45
N HIS A 4 3.10 27.83 34.93
CA HIS A 4 3.43 26.48 34.50
C HIS A 4 4.24 26.56 33.19
N SER A 5 5.53 26.27 33.28
CA SER A 5 6.41 26.06 32.14
C SER A 5 6.19 24.67 31.57
N PHE A 6 5.65 24.56 30.36
CA PHE A 6 5.87 23.37 29.53
C PHE A 6 7.15 23.58 28.74
N ARG A 7 8.23 22.92 29.19
CA ARG A 7 9.45 22.74 28.40
C ARG A 7 9.23 21.56 27.45
N PRO A 8 9.46 21.69 26.14
CA PRO A 8 9.65 20.52 25.29
C PRO A 8 11.06 19.98 25.57
N SER A 9 11.15 18.90 26.33
CA SER A 9 12.39 18.15 26.48
C SER A 9 12.67 17.36 25.21
N SER A 10 13.82 17.63 24.63
CA SER A 10 14.62 16.79 23.73
C SER A 10 14.19 15.32 23.62
N THR A 11 13.87 14.89 22.41
CA THR A 11 14.20 13.53 21.95
C THR A 11 14.84 13.65 20.58
N ALA A 12 16.16 13.55 20.59
CA ALA A 12 16.95 13.22 19.42
C ALA A 12 16.69 11.76 19.02
N LEU A 13 16.79 11.52 17.71
CA LEU A 13 17.26 10.27 17.10
C LEU A 13 16.39 9.00 17.26
N ALA A 14 15.67 8.69 16.17
CA ALA A 14 15.55 7.32 15.69
C ALA A 14 15.34 7.35 14.16
N VAL A 15 16.43 7.54 13.40
CA VAL A 15 16.51 7.01 12.05
C VAL A 15 16.69 5.50 12.21
N ALA A 16 15.59 4.76 12.24
CA ALA A 16 15.64 3.32 12.15
C ALA A 16 15.81 2.94 10.67
N LEU A 17 17.05 2.98 10.17
CA LEU A 17 17.43 2.08 9.09
C LEU A 17 17.42 0.66 9.70
N ALA A 18 16.29 -0.03 9.59
CA ALA A 18 16.28 -1.47 9.73
C ALA A 18 16.83 -2.08 8.42
N LEU A 19 18.14 -1.91 8.19
CA LEU A 19 18.87 -2.91 7.44
C LEU A 19 18.92 -4.13 8.35
N SER A 20 18.04 -5.10 8.11
CA SER A 20 18.22 -6.45 8.64
C SER A 20 19.53 -6.98 8.07
N SER A 21 20.61 -6.81 8.82
CA SER A 21 21.89 -7.44 8.58
C SER A 21 21.77 -8.93 8.87
N PHE A 22 21.14 -9.67 7.96
CA PHE A 22 21.46 -11.07 7.83
C PHE A 22 22.86 -11.10 7.18
N ALA A 23 23.87 -11.43 7.98
CA ALA A 23 25.06 -12.06 7.41
C ALA A 23 24.56 -13.20 6.51
N PRO A 24 25.09 -13.37 5.28
CA PRO A 24 24.66 -14.47 4.44
C PRO A 24 25.07 -15.76 5.15
N ALA A 25 24.13 -16.39 5.86
CA ALA A 25 24.17 -17.82 5.99
C ALA A 25 24.33 -18.33 4.57
N VAL A 26 25.34 -19.17 4.34
CA VAL A 26 25.48 -19.89 3.07
C VAL A 26 24.18 -20.69 2.92
N LEU A 27 23.23 -20.12 2.21
CA LEU A 27 21.96 -20.75 1.91
C LEU A 27 22.32 -21.98 1.10
N ALA A 28 21.99 -23.17 1.61
CA ALA A 28 21.94 -24.35 0.77
C ALA A 28 21.03 -24.00 -0.41
N THR A 29 21.58 -23.93 -1.62
CA THR A 29 20.82 -23.47 -2.79
C THR A 29 19.88 -24.58 -3.21
N THR A 30 18.64 -24.55 -2.73
CA THR A 30 17.55 -25.30 -3.36
C THR A 30 16.99 -24.41 -4.48
N ASN A 31 17.36 -24.74 -5.72
CA ASN A 31 16.98 -23.99 -6.90
C ASN A 31 16.07 -24.85 -7.76
N TRP A 32 15.00 -24.25 -8.28
CA TRP A 32 14.14 -24.91 -9.27
C TRP A 32 14.71 -24.83 -10.69
N THR A 33 14.55 -25.89 -11.48
CA THR A 33 15.00 -26.02 -12.87
C THR A 33 14.02 -26.90 -13.69
N GLY A 34 13.01 -26.35 -14.40
CA GLY A 34 12.04 -27.15 -15.17
C GLY A 34 11.38 -26.41 -16.35
N ASP A 35 11.00 -27.08 -17.44
CA ASP A 35 10.46 -26.48 -18.70
C ASP A 35 8.92 -26.40 -18.81
N ALA A 36 8.30 -25.21 -18.74
CA ALA A 36 6.83 -25.02 -18.70
C ALA A 36 6.01 -25.63 -19.86
N HIS A 37 4.91 -26.31 -19.53
CA HIS A 37 3.69 -26.37 -20.35
C HIS A 37 2.40 -26.10 -19.51
N HIS A 38 1.44 -25.46 -20.18
CA HIS A 38 0.23 -24.79 -19.65
C HIS A 38 -0.90 -25.75 -19.22
N ILE A 39 -1.89 -25.26 -18.46
CA ILE A 39 -3.20 -25.93 -18.27
C ILE A 39 -3.98 -25.86 -19.59
N ALA A 40 -4.34 -27.01 -20.17
CA ALA A 40 -5.26 -27.06 -21.30
C ALA A 40 -6.68 -27.38 -20.80
N TYR A 41 -7.67 -27.11 -21.64
CA TYR A 41 -9.05 -27.53 -21.43
C TYR A 41 -9.35 -28.66 -22.41
N ASP A 42 -9.99 -29.73 -21.94
CA ASP A 42 -10.46 -30.78 -22.81
C ASP A 42 -11.67 -30.31 -23.64
N GLN A 43 -12.18 -31.20 -24.49
CA GLN A 43 -13.30 -30.94 -25.39
C GLN A 43 -14.60 -30.60 -24.64
N ASP A 44 -14.67 -30.97 -23.35
CA ASP A 44 -15.79 -30.74 -22.45
C ASP A 44 -15.58 -29.49 -21.57
N GLY A 45 -14.46 -28.78 -21.75
CA GLY A 45 -14.10 -27.59 -20.97
C GLY A 45 -13.54 -27.89 -19.58
N ASN A 46 -13.14 -29.12 -19.29
CA ASN A 46 -12.48 -29.45 -18.02
C ASN A 46 -10.98 -29.13 -18.11
N PRO A 47 -10.40 -28.45 -17.11
CA PRO A 47 -8.97 -28.19 -17.08
C PRO A 47 -8.20 -29.50 -16.82
N TYR A 48 -7.19 -29.79 -17.64
CA TYR A 48 -6.24 -30.88 -17.41
C TYR A 48 -4.80 -30.38 -17.50
N ARG A 49 -3.92 -30.96 -16.69
CA ARG A 49 -2.47 -30.69 -16.76
C ARG A 49 -1.91 -31.34 -18.01
N VAL A 50 -1.27 -30.56 -18.86
CA VAL A 50 -0.67 -31.07 -20.10
C VAL A 50 0.62 -31.84 -19.82
N ASP A 51 1.36 -31.48 -18.75
CA ASP A 51 2.40 -32.32 -18.14
C ASP A 51 2.67 -31.95 -16.65
N ASP A 52 3.23 -32.88 -15.88
CA ASP A 52 3.76 -32.63 -14.52
C ASP A 52 5.24 -32.23 -14.55
N SER A 53 5.79 -31.91 -15.73
CA SER A 53 7.22 -31.64 -15.90
C SER A 53 7.67 -30.39 -15.14
N ASN A 54 6.72 -29.53 -14.74
CA ASN A 54 6.95 -28.27 -14.02
C ASN A 54 6.35 -28.21 -12.63
N ALA A 55 5.82 -29.34 -12.18
CA ALA A 55 5.23 -29.48 -10.88
C ALA A 55 6.29 -29.19 -9.81
N TRP A 56 5.93 -28.37 -8.82
CA TRP A 56 6.72 -28.19 -7.60
C TRP A 56 7.06 -29.54 -6.96
N GLU A 57 6.15 -30.50 -7.07
CA GLU A 57 6.20 -31.80 -6.42
C GLU A 57 7.23 -32.75 -7.04
N ASN A 58 7.64 -32.49 -8.28
CA ASN A 58 8.61 -33.32 -8.96
C ASN A 58 10.03 -33.00 -8.44
N SER A 59 10.64 -33.96 -7.73
CA SER A 59 11.99 -33.80 -7.17
C SER A 59 13.06 -33.56 -8.22
N GLY A 60 12.85 -34.01 -9.46
CA GLY A 60 13.77 -33.76 -10.58
C GLY A 60 13.85 -32.28 -10.99
N ASN A 61 12.87 -31.47 -10.57
CA ASN A 61 12.85 -30.04 -10.85
C ASN A 61 13.67 -29.22 -9.85
N TRP A 62 14.30 -29.85 -8.85
CA TRP A 62 15.00 -29.15 -7.79
C TRP A 62 16.42 -29.66 -7.63
N SER A 63 17.38 -28.76 -7.44
CA SER A 63 18.80 -29.11 -7.25
C SER A 63 19.05 -30.11 -6.12
N ASN A 64 18.21 -30.11 -5.07
CA ASN A 64 18.33 -30.97 -3.89
C ASN A 64 17.08 -31.83 -3.66
N GLY A 65 16.31 -32.13 -4.71
CA GLY A 65 15.02 -32.81 -4.56
C GLY A 65 13.89 -31.88 -4.09
N ALA A 66 12.67 -32.41 -4.03
CA ALA A 66 11.48 -31.61 -3.74
C ALA A 66 11.59 -30.92 -2.36
N PRO A 67 11.30 -29.61 -2.24
CA PRO A 67 11.53 -28.85 -1.01
C PRO A 67 10.80 -29.41 0.22
N ALA A 68 11.52 -29.49 1.34
CA ALA A 68 11.03 -29.83 2.66
C ALA A 68 10.53 -28.60 3.43
N SER A 69 9.86 -28.86 4.57
CA SER A 69 9.13 -27.85 5.34
C SER A 69 9.96 -26.74 5.97
N ASN A 70 11.27 -26.93 6.09
CA ASN A 70 12.22 -25.98 6.68
C ASN A 70 13.22 -25.43 5.66
N ASP A 71 13.06 -25.78 4.37
CA ASP A 71 14.01 -25.36 3.35
C ASP A 71 13.84 -23.89 2.98
N VAL A 72 14.96 -23.28 2.60
CA VAL A 72 14.94 -22.00 1.88
C VAL A 72 14.90 -22.29 0.39
N VAL A 73 13.76 -21.98 -0.20
CA VAL A 73 13.44 -22.28 -1.59
C VAL A 73 13.74 -21.08 -2.47
N ASN A 74 14.53 -21.28 -3.51
CA ASN A 74 14.79 -20.26 -4.53
C ASN A 74 14.23 -20.71 -5.88
N ILE A 75 13.47 -19.84 -6.52
CA ILE A 75 12.96 -20.04 -7.88
C ILE A 75 13.62 -19.03 -8.78
N ASP A 76 14.41 -19.52 -9.73
CA ASP A 76 15.11 -18.71 -10.71
C ASP A 76 15.23 -19.43 -12.05
N ARG A 77 15.61 -18.69 -13.07
CA ARG A 77 15.84 -19.22 -14.41
C ARG A 77 17.18 -19.94 -14.47
N PRO A 78 17.28 -21.14 -15.07
CA PRO A 78 18.56 -21.71 -15.46
C PRO A 78 19.19 -20.90 -16.61
N LEU A 79 20.47 -20.58 -16.48
CA LEU A 79 21.24 -19.82 -17.49
C LEU A 79 21.24 -20.55 -18.84
N ALA A 80 20.77 -19.84 -19.88
CA ALA A 80 20.78 -20.14 -21.32
C ALA A 80 19.74 -21.15 -21.88
N GLY A 81 18.97 -20.68 -22.88
CA GLY A 81 18.39 -21.53 -23.93
C GLY A 81 16.92 -21.91 -23.85
N ARG A 82 16.17 -21.60 -22.77
CA ARG A 82 14.79 -22.06 -22.60
C ARG A 82 13.84 -20.93 -22.21
N ASN A 83 12.82 -20.70 -23.02
CA ASN A 83 11.87 -19.60 -22.89
C ASN A 83 10.58 -20.09 -22.20
N ASN A 84 10.11 -19.34 -21.20
CA ASN A 84 8.81 -19.45 -20.48
C ASN A 84 8.65 -20.49 -19.36
N GLN A 85 9.73 -20.95 -18.73
CA GLN A 85 9.65 -21.82 -17.55
C GLN A 85 8.95 -21.15 -16.33
N VAL A 86 7.89 -21.76 -15.79
CA VAL A 86 7.12 -21.25 -14.63
C VAL A 86 6.83 -22.39 -13.67
N ALA A 87 7.30 -22.29 -12.43
CA ALA A 87 7.00 -23.26 -11.39
C ALA A 87 5.48 -23.30 -11.14
N GLN A 88 4.87 -24.49 -11.14
CA GLN A 88 3.45 -24.67 -10.85
C GLN A 88 3.26 -25.37 -9.50
N LEU A 89 2.45 -24.78 -8.63
CA LEU A 89 2.06 -25.36 -7.36
C LEU A 89 0.53 -25.51 -7.28
N ASP A 90 0.08 -26.75 -7.10
CA ASP A 90 -1.34 -27.06 -6.97
C ASP A 90 -1.60 -28.07 -5.85
N SER A 91 -0.74 -28.04 -4.84
CA SER A 91 -0.88 -28.82 -3.62
C SER A 91 -0.61 -27.96 -2.39
N ALA A 92 -0.88 -28.52 -1.22
CA ALA A 92 -0.48 -27.91 0.03
C ALA A 92 1.02 -28.15 0.29
N ARG A 93 1.78 -27.07 0.50
CA ARG A 93 3.21 -27.10 0.80
C ARG A 93 3.53 -26.19 1.97
N THR A 94 4.48 -26.65 2.77
CA THR A 94 5.14 -25.83 3.78
C THR A 94 6.61 -25.74 3.40
N VAL A 95 7.23 -24.58 3.58
CA VAL A 95 8.67 -24.32 3.39
C VAL A 95 9.15 -23.34 4.46
N GLY A 96 10.47 -23.25 4.67
CA GLY A 96 11.06 -22.28 5.59
C GLY A 96 10.94 -20.86 5.02
N SER A 97 11.68 -20.58 3.95
CA SER A 97 11.60 -19.31 3.21
C SER A 97 11.34 -19.57 1.73
N LEU A 98 10.74 -18.60 1.04
CA LEU A 98 10.60 -18.66 -0.42
C LEU A 98 11.13 -17.38 -1.05
N ASN A 99 12.01 -17.52 -2.02
CA ASN A 99 12.56 -16.46 -2.84
C ASN A 99 12.26 -16.71 -4.32
N VAL A 100 11.78 -15.70 -5.04
CA VAL A 100 11.48 -15.80 -6.47
C VAL A 100 12.21 -14.67 -7.21
N GLY A 101 13.09 -15.03 -8.14
CA GLY A 101 13.98 -14.09 -8.82
C GLY A 101 15.14 -13.67 -7.91
N THR A 102 16.20 -14.49 -7.89
CA THR A 102 17.31 -14.39 -6.93
C THR A 102 18.66 -14.02 -7.54
N ALA A 103 18.80 -14.18 -8.85
CA ALA A 103 20.02 -13.99 -9.61
C ALA A 103 20.00 -12.63 -10.30
N ASN A 104 21.18 -12.03 -10.44
CA ASN A 104 21.35 -10.80 -11.21
C ASN A 104 20.92 -11.05 -12.67
N ASN A 105 19.99 -10.23 -13.17
CA ASN A 105 19.34 -10.41 -14.49
C ASN A 105 18.59 -11.76 -14.63
N GLY A 106 18.29 -12.42 -13.51
CA GLY A 106 17.49 -13.63 -13.41
C GLY A 106 16.00 -13.35 -13.41
N LEU A 107 15.21 -14.36 -13.76
CA LEU A 107 13.75 -14.32 -13.75
C LEU A 107 13.25 -15.55 -12.99
N GLY A 108 12.62 -15.33 -11.84
CA GLY A 108 11.86 -16.38 -11.16
C GLY A 108 10.37 -16.22 -11.44
N GLN A 109 9.67 -17.32 -11.69
CA GLN A 109 8.23 -17.31 -11.87
C GLN A 109 7.55 -18.46 -11.13
N LEU A 110 6.51 -18.14 -10.36
CA LEU A 110 5.68 -19.09 -9.62
C LEU A 110 4.21 -18.85 -9.95
N ASN A 111 3.49 -19.91 -10.31
CA ASN A 111 2.04 -19.91 -10.36
C ASN A 111 1.50 -20.89 -9.33
N VAL A 112 0.47 -20.47 -8.62
CA VAL A 112 -0.23 -21.27 -7.62
C VAL A 112 -1.70 -21.32 -8.01
N GLY A 113 -2.18 -22.50 -8.39
CA GLY A 113 -3.56 -22.70 -8.83
C GLY A 113 -4.46 -23.22 -7.71
N ALA A 114 -5.66 -23.71 -8.07
CA ALA A 114 -6.81 -23.79 -7.17
C ALA A 114 -6.58 -24.61 -5.88
N ASN A 115 -5.78 -25.67 -5.97
CA ASN A 115 -5.46 -26.53 -4.83
C ASN A 115 -4.19 -26.11 -4.09
N GLY A 116 -3.49 -25.09 -4.60
CA GLY A 116 -2.24 -24.60 -4.06
C GLY A 116 -2.45 -23.88 -2.72
N LYS A 117 -1.79 -24.39 -1.68
CA LYS A 117 -1.74 -23.76 -0.36
C LYS A 117 -0.31 -23.70 0.11
N LEU A 118 0.27 -22.51 0.14
CA LEU A 118 1.66 -22.32 0.49
C LEU A 118 1.79 -21.69 1.89
N ASN A 119 2.37 -22.43 2.83
CA ASN A 119 2.74 -21.94 4.14
C ASN A 119 4.26 -21.73 4.18
N ILE A 120 4.69 -20.52 4.49
CA ILE A 120 6.10 -20.13 4.52
C ILE A 120 6.40 -19.75 5.96
N GLY A 121 7.31 -20.47 6.61
CA GLY A 121 7.63 -20.27 8.03
C GLY A 121 8.19 -18.88 8.31
N ASP A 122 9.03 -18.39 7.41
CA ASP A 122 9.69 -17.09 7.47
C ASP A 122 9.13 -16.17 6.36
N SER A 123 9.99 -15.66 5.48
CA SER A 123 9.63 -14.62 4.52
C SER A 123 9.35 -15.16 3.12
N PHE A 124 8.43 -14.51 2.41
CA PHE A 124 8.24 -14.67 0.97
C PHE A 124 8.78 -13.43 0.25
N THR A 125 9.86 -13.59 -0.51
CA THR A 125 10.55 -12.47 -1.17
C THR A 125 10.55 -12.64 -2.68
N LEU A 126 10.13 -11.61 -3.42
CA LEU A 126 10.23 -11.55 -4.87
C LEU A 126 11.20 -10.44 -5.32
N GLY A 127 11.98 -10.71 -6.36
CA GLY A 127 12.96 -9.76 -6.89
C GLY A 127 14.00 -9.39 -5.84
N THR A 128 14.79 -10.38 -5.41
CA THR A 128 15.59 -10.25 -4.17
C THR A 128 16.81 -9.35 -4.31
N VAL A 129 17.40 -9.27 -5.51
CA VAL A 129 18.63 -8.52 -5.80
C VAL A 129 18.47 -7.60 -7.02
N GLN A 130 19.36 -6.62 -7.15
CA GLN A 130 19.34 -5.67 -8.27
C GLN A 130 19.37 -6.38 -9.63
N GLY A 131 18.48 -5.96 -10.54
CA GLY A 131 18.34 -6.55 -11.88
C GLY A 131 17.61 -7.89 -11.92
N SER A 132 17.32 -8.53 -10.79
CA SER A 132 16.46 -9.72 -10.76
C SER A 132 15.00 -9.35 -10.98
N THR A 133 14.22 -10.27 -11.56
CA THR A 133 12.76 -10.16 -11.66
C THR A 133 12.10 -11.36 -10.99
N GLY A 134 11.24 -11.12 -10.00
CA GLY A 134 10.43 -12.16 -9.37
C GLY A 134 8.95 -12.02 -9.70
N LYS A 135 8.30 -13.09 -10.18
CA LYS A 135 6.86 -13.06 -10.46
C LYS A 135 6.13 -14.18 -9.74
N ALA A 136 5.03 -13.85 -9.09
CA ALA A 136 4.12 -14.87 -8.57
C ALA A 136 2.65 -14.56 -8.87
N THR A 137 1.89 -15.58 -9.21
CA THR A 137 0.43 -15.49 -9.40
C THR A 137 -0.26 -16.54 -8.56
N PHE A 138 -1.18 -16.11 -7.71
CA PHE A 138 -2.12 -16.97 -6.98
C PHE A 138 -3.48 -16.83 -7.63
N ASN A 139 -4.11 -17.96 -7.95
CA ASN A 139 -5.35 -18.00 -8.70
C ASN A 139 -6.35 -19.00 -8.13
N ASN A 140 -7.63 -18.79 -8.44
CA ASN A 140 -8.72 -19.74 -8.21
C ASN A 140 -8.81 -20.23 -6.75
N GLY A 141 -8.70 -19.33 -5.78
CA GLY A 141 -8.78 -19.66 -4.36
C GLY A 141 -7.46 -20.12 -3.72
N ALA A 142 -6.35 -20.13 -4.48
CA ALA A 142 -5.02 -20.41 -3.95
C ALA A 142 -4.68 -19.54 -2.72
N THR A 143 -3.93 -20.10 -1.77
CA THR A 143 -3.58 -19.40 -0.53
C THR A 143 -2.07 -19.30 -0.30
N VAL A 144 -1.60 -18.18 0.23
CA VAL A 144 -0.26 -18.02 0.80
C VAL A 144 -0.31 -17.44 2.21
N ASN A 145 0.40 -18.07 3.15
CA ASN A 145 0.60 -17.58 4.50
C ASN A 145 2.10 -17.47 4.78
N THR A 146 2.58 -16.31 5.22
CA THR A 146 3.96 -16.13 5.68
C THR A 146 4.00 -15.92 7.19
N GLY A 147 4.91 -16.59 7.90
CA GLY A 147 5.18 -16.33 9.32
C GLY A 147 6.01 -15.07 9.55
N GLY A 148 6.80 -14.67 8.54
CA GLY A 148 7.51 -13.40 8.45
C GLY A 148 6.93 -12.49 7.38
N ASP A 149 7.80 -11.69 6.75
CA ASP A 149 7.41 -10.63 5.83
C ASP A 149 7.04 -11.16 4.44
N LEU A 150 6.10 -10.47 3.79
CA LEU A 150 5.83 -10.59 2.35
C LEU A 150 6.48 -9.41 1.63
N ILE A 151 7.50 -9.66 0.81
CA ILE A 151 8.28 -8.62 0.14
C ILE A 151 8.16 -8.76 -1.37
N VAL A 152 7.57 -7.76 -2.02
CA VAL A 152 7.38 -7.68 -3.48
C VAL A 152 8.33 -6.63 -4.03
N GLY A 153 9.46 -7.06 -4.60
CA GLY A 153 10.48 -6.17 -5.15
C GLY A 153 11.38 -5.69 -4.02
N LYS A 154 12.24 -6.60 -3.52
CA LYS A 154 13.18 -6.27 -2.43
C LYS A 154 14.29 -5.37 -2.94
N GLY A 155 15.20 -5.91 -3.75
CA GLY A 155 16.28 -5.16 -4.42
C GLY A 155 16.12 -5.08 -5.94
N GLY A 156 15.29 -5.95 -6.51
CA GLY A 156 15.01 -6.04 -7.96
C GLY A 156 13.60 -5.60 -8.32
N SER A 157 13.10 -6.11 -9.45
CA SER A 157 11.71 -5.93 -9.86
C SER A 157 10.85 -7.11 -9.43
N ALA A 158 9.58 -6.88 -9.06
CA ALA A 158 8.67 -7.97 -8.81
C ALA A 158 7.20 -7.67 -9.12
N ASP A 159 6.49 -8.72 -9.54
CA ASP A 159 5.04 -8.73 -9.71
C ASP A 159 4.43 -9.84 -8.85
N LEU A 160 3.50 -9.49 -7.96
CA LEU A 160 2.65 -10.45 -7.26
C LEU A 160 1.18 -10.18 -7.59
N THR A 161 0.47 -11.18 -8.08
CA THR A 161 -0.96 -11.09 -8.41
C THR A 161 -1.76 -12.10 -7.62
N LEU A 162 -2.78 -11.64 -6.91
CA LEU A 162 -3.84 -12.45 -6.31
C LEU A 162 -5.10 -12.24 -7.13
N LYS A 163 -5.68 -13.32 -7.68
CA LYS A 163 -6.89 -13.24 -8.49
C LYS A 163 -7.83 -14.42 -8.25
N ASN A 164 -9.08 -14.26 -8.69
CA ASN A 164 -10.15 -15.26 -8.60
C ASN A 164 -10.28 -15.86 -7.19
N GLY A 165 -10.49 -15.01 -6.18
CA GLY A 165 -10.75 -15.41 -4.79
C GLY A 165 -9.54 -15.92 -4.01
N SER A 166 -8.32 -15.70 -4.50
CA SER A 166 -7.09 -16.08 -3.78
C SER A 166 -6.89 -15.32 -2.47
N LYS A 167 -6.14 -15.90 -1.54
CA LYS A 167 -5.93 -15.32 -0.20
C LYS A 167 -4.46 -15.26 0.17
N ALA A 168 -3.97 -14.08 0.53
CA ALA A 168 -2.64 -13.90 1.09
C ALA A 168 -2.72 -13.36 2.52
N ARG A 169 -1.90 -13.90 3.42
CA ARG A 169 -1.68 -13.36 4.76
C ARG A 169 -0.20 -13.27 5.06
N SER A 170 0.24 -12.10 5.50
CA SER A 170 1.56 -11.89 6.07
C SER A 170 1.44 -11.68 7.57
N GLN A 171 2.08 -12.53 8.39
CA GLN A 171 2.20 -12.31 9.84
C GLN A 171 3.25 -11.22 10.16
N GLY A 172 4.16 -10.96 9.23
CA GLY A 172 5.10 -9.83 9.24
C GLY A 172 4.57 -8.60 8.50
N ASP A 173 5.49 -7.72 8.12
CA ASP A 173 5.20 -6.59 7.25
C ASP A 173 4.96 -7.07 5.80
N THR A 174 4.11 -6.35 5.07
CA THR A 174 4.04 -6.46 3.61
C THR A 174 4.74 -5.25 3.01
N LEU A 175 5.82 -5.46 2.24
CA LEU A 175 6.65 -4.42 1.66
C LEU A 175 6.63 -4.52 0.14
N ILE A 176 6.31 -3.41 -0.56
CA ILE A 176 6.27 -3.36 -2.02
C ILE A 176 7.25 -2.29 -2.49
N GLY A 177 8.28 -2.67 -3.25
CA GLY A 177 9.39 -1.77 -3.61
C GLY A 177 10.22 -1.40 -2.38
N ALA A 178 10.84 -2.40 -1.74
CA ALA A 178 11.42 -2.27 -0.40
C ALA A 178 12.72 -1.44 -0.38
N ASP A 179 13.70 -1.77 -1.23
CA ASP A 179 15.02 -1.12 -1.22
C ASP A 179 15.15 -0.05 -2.32
N ARG A 180 16.17 0.82 -2.21
CA ARG A 180 16.46 1.83 -3.23
C ARG A 180 16.71 1.19 -4.59
N GLY A 181 16.03 1.72 -5.61
CA GLY A 181 16.12 1.22 -6.99
C GLY A 181 15.29 -0.03 -7.28
N ALA A 182 14.67 -0.64 -6.26
CA ALA A 182 13.74 -1.74 -6.44
C ALA A 182 12.38 -1.26 -6.98
N SER A 183 11.66 -2.16 -7.64
CA SER A 183 10.31 -1.93 -8.13
C SER A 183 9.39 -3.09 -7.75
N GLY A 184 8.27 -2.82 -7.10
CA GLY A 184 7.29 -3.84 -6.73
C GLY A 184 5.90 -3.50 -7.21
N THR A 185 5.18 -4.50 -7.73
CA THR A 185 3.76 -4.40 -8.06
C THR A 185 2.98 -5.51 -7.37
N LEU A 186 2.00 -5.15 -6.55
CA LEU A 186 1.03 -6.08 -5.95
C LEU A 186 -0.37 -5.79 -6.48
N ILE A 187 -1.03 -6.81 -7.01
CA ILE A 187 -2.40 -6.72 -7.51
C ILE A 187 -3.29 -7.65 -6.69
N VAL A 188 -4.35 -7.09 -6.10
CA VAL A 188 -5.42 -7.81 -5.40
C VAL A 188 -6.71 -7.63 -6.22
N ASP A 189 -7.10 -8.69 -6.92
CA ASP A 189 -8.13 -8.65 -7.96
C ASP A 189 -9.21 -9.72 -7.71
N SER A 190 -10.38 -9.51 -8.29
CA SER A 190 -11.41 -10.54 -8.52
C SER A 190 -11.79 -11.27 -7.23
N GLY A 191 -12.22 -10.51 -6.22
CA GLY A 191 -12.62 -11.03 -4.91
C GLY A 191 -11.48 -11.58 -4.03
N SER A 192 -10.22 -11.41 -4.44
CA SER A 192 -9.07 -11.87 -3.66
C SER A 192 -8.84 -11.02 -2.42
N THR A 193 -8.18 -11.59 -1.42
CA THR A 193 -7.90 -10.90 -0.14
C THR A 193 -6.41 -10.89 0.20
N LEU A 194 -5.92 -9.75 0.68
CA LEU A 194 -4.62 -9.62 1.33
C LEU A 194 -4.82 -9.17 2.78
N THR A 195 -4.13 -9.80 3.72
CA THR A 195 -4.01 -9.33 5.10
C THR A 195 -2.55 -9.17 5.49
N SER A 196 -2.14 -7.98 5.91
CA SER A 196 -0.87 -7.73 6.58
C SER A 196 -1.13 -7.55 8.08
N ASP A 197 -0.60 -8.42 8.92
CA ASP A 197 -0.81 -8.37 10.38
C ASP A 197 -0.03 -7.23 11.04
N LYS A 198 0.97 -6.71 10.33
CA LYS A 198 1.73 -5.51 10.71
C LYS A 198 1.53 -4.43 9.64
N ARG A 199 2.59 -3.74 9.25
CA ARG A 199 2.49 -2.63 8.31
C ARG A 199 2.31 -3.16 6.89
N LEU A 200 1.59 -2.40 6.08
CA LEU A 200 1.63 -2.51 4.62
C LEU A 200 2.32 -1.26 4.08
N VAL A 201 3.45 -1.43 3.41
CA VAL A 201 4.27 -0.35 2.88
C VAL A 201 4.31 -0.42 1.35
N VAL A 202 3.81 0.62 0.68
CA VAL A 202 3.84 0.77 -0.78
C VAL A 202 4.88 1.83 -1.14
N GLY A 203 6.03 1.39 -1.64
CA GLY A 203 7.22 2.21 -1.80
C GLY A 203 7.92 2.38 -0.46
N GLY A 204 8.81 1.45 -0.11
CA GLY A 204 9.67 1.56 1.08
C GLY A 204 10.73 2.62 0.86
N ALA A 205 11.89 2.21 0.33
CA ALA A 205 12.92 3.08 -0.22
C ALA A 205 12.95 3.09 -1.77
N GLY A 206 12.19 2.19 -2.41
CA GLY A 206 12.09 2.05 -3.87
C GLY A 206 10.76 2.57 -4.44
N ASN A 207 10.35 1.96 -5.56
CA ASN A 207 9.08 2.24 -6.22
C ASN A 207 8.08 1.11 -5.93
N GLY A 208 6.96 1.42 -5.29
CA GLY A 208 5.91 0.45 -5.00
C GLY A 208 4.59 0.80 -5.66
N THR A 209 3.90 -0.21 -6.18
CA THR A 209 2.56 -0.12 -6.75
C THR A 209 1.62 -1.13 -6.11
N LEU A 210 0.49 -0.68 -5.57
CA LEU A 210 -0.61 -1.53 -5.11
C LEU A 210 -1.87 -1.26 -5.94
N GLN A 211 -2.50 -2.31 -6.46
CA GLN A 211 -3.79 -2.21 -7.13
C GLN A 211 -4.80 -3.10 -6.42
N VAL A 212 -5.93 -2.53 -6.00
CA VAL A 212 -7.05 -3.24 -5.41
C VAL A 212 -8.27 -3.02 -6.30
N LYS A 213 -8.75 -4.07 -6.98
CA LYS A 213 -9.78 -3.93 -8.00
C LYS A 213 -10.71 -5.13 -8.06
N ASN A 214 -11.85 -4.96 -8.74
CA ASN A 214 -12.86 -6.00 -8.97
C ASN A 214 -13.17 -6.81 -7.70
N ASP A 215 -13.67 -6.13 -6.66
CA ASP A 215 -14.01 -6.72 -5.37
C ASP A 215 -12.82 -7.23 -4.53
N GLY A 216 -11.59 -6.87 -4.91
CA GLY A 216 -10.39 -7.13 -4.13
C GLY A 216 -10.43 -6.45 -2.75
N GLN A 217 -9.90 -7.11 -1.73
CA GLN A 217 -9.91 -6.60 -0.35
C GLN A 217 -8.53 -6.65 0.28
N VAL A 218 -8.11 -5.54 0.90
CA VAL A 218 -6.86 -5.43 1.64
C VAL A 218 -7.15 -5.04 3.07
N THR A 219 -6.52 -5.71 4.03
CA THR A 219 -6.49 -5.30 5.44
C THR A 219 -5.04 -5.19 5.92
N SER A 220 -4.73 -4.14 6.67
CA SER A 220 -3.42 -3.93 7.30
C SER A 220 -3.56 -3.37 8.71
N GLN A 221 -2.57 -3.61 9.58
CA GLN A 221 -2.52 -2.94 10.88
C GLN A 221 -2.27 -1.44 10.68
N ASP A 222 -1.16 -1.07 10.05
CA ASP A 222 -0.88 0.31 9.63
C ASP A 222 -0.55 0.33 8.13
N SER A 223 -0.74 1.48 7.47
CA SER A 223 -0.48 1.65 6.04
C SER A 223 0.40 2.85 5.76
N ILE A 224 1.43 2.65 4.94
CA ILE A 224 2.36 3.71 4.54
C ILE A 224 2.55 3.66 3.03
N ILE A 225 2.36 4.80 2.36
CA ILE A 225 2.69 4.98 0.94
C ILE A 225 3.88 5.95 0.86
N ALA A 226 4.97 5.52 0.23
CA ALA A 226 6.25 6.23 0.12
C ALA A 226 6.90 6.55 1.47
N ALA A 227 7.45 5.50 2.10
CA ALA A 227 7.99 5.54 3.45
C ALA A 227 9.23 6.42 3.57
N ASP A 228 10.22 6.24 2.70
CA ASP A 228 11.54 6.86 2.81
C ASP A 228 11.77 8.00 1.82
N LEU A 229 12.78 8.82 2.10
CA LEU A 229 13.21 9.91 1.22
C LEU A 229 13.65 9.37 -0.16
N GLY A 230 13.00 9.90 -1.20
CA GLY A 230 13.22 9.53 -2.60
C GLY A 230 12.42 8.31 -3.08
N SER A 231 11.64 7.67 -2.20
CA SER A 231 10.72 6.60 -2.59
C SER A 231 9.49 7.14 -3.32
N ASN A 232 8.89 6.29 -4.16
CA ASN A 232 7.59 6.57 -4.79
C ASN A 232 6.63 5.43 -4.49
N GLY A 233 5.46 5.78 -3.97
CA GLY A 233 4.39 4.82 -3.68
C GLY A 233 3.13 5.22 -4.43
N THR A 234 2.55 4.30 -5.19
CA THR A 234 1.29 4.53 -5.92
C THR A 234 0.29 3.44 -5.58
N THR A 235 -0.89 3.83 -5.12
CA THR A 235 -1.99 2.90 -4.86
C THR A 235 -3.26 3.30 -5.59
N SER A 236 -3.92 2.34 -6.23
CA SER A 236 -5.28 2.49 -6.75
C SER A 236 -6.23 1.50 -6.08
N VAL A 237 -7.40 2.00 -5.66
CA VAL A 237 -8.53 1.19 -5.21
C VAL A 237 -9.70 1.51 -6.12
N ASP A 238 -10.19 0.51 -6.85
CA ASP A 238 -11.12 0.70 -7.96
C ASP A 238 -12.30 -0.29 -7.92
N GLY A 239 -13.52 0.22 -8.05
CA GLY A 239 -14.74 -0.57 -8.10
C GLY A 239 -15.49 -0.67 -6.77
N ALA A 240 -16.82 -0.74 -6.82
CA ALA A 240 -17.70 -0.57 -5.66
C ALA A 240 -17.55 -1.62 -4.55
N GLY A 241 -17.10 -2.83 -4.87
CA GLY A 241 -16.80 -3.87 -3.88
C GLY A 241 -15.34 -3.89 -3.41
N SER A 242 -14.46 -3.08 -4.01
CA SER A 242 -13.06 -3.02 -3.63
C SER A 242 -12.87 -2.21 -2.35
N LEU A 243 -12.10 -2.77 -1.40
CA LEU A 243 -11.91 -2.21 -0.07
C LEU A 243 -10.45 -2.28 0.36
N TRP A 244 -9.93 -1.18 0.90
CA TRP A 244 -8.73 -1.20 1.72
C TRP A 244 -9.05 -0.71 3.14
N LYS A 245 -8.87 -1.59 4.13
CA LYS A 245 -9.06 -1.31 5.54
C LYS A 245 -7.72 -1.24 6.27
N THR A 246 -7.49 -0.18 7.03
CA THR A 246 -6.34 0.01 7.93
C THR A 246 -6.84 0.12 9.36
N LEU A 247 -6.34 -0.75 10.24
CA LEU A 247 -6.82 -0.87 11.63
C LEU A 247 -6.19 0.17 12.58
N GLY A 248 -5.08 0.77 12.17
CA GLY A 248 -4.38 1.86 12.84
C GLY A 248 -4.27 3.05 11.89
N ASP A 249 -3.07 3.59 11.74
CA ASP A 249 -2.85 4.84 11.02
C ASP A 249 -2.52 4.60 9.53
N MET A 250 -2.96 5.53 8.67
CA MET A 250 -2.61 5.58 7.25
C MET A 250 -1.79 6.83 6.96
N THR A 251 -0.66 6.67 6.27
CA THR A 251 0.16 7.79 5.78
C THR A 251 0.33 7.72 4.26
N VAL A 252 0.06 8.82 3.57
CA VAL A 252 0.26 8.97 2.12
C VAL A 252 1.34 10.01 1.87
N GLY A 253 2.54 9.56 1.51
CA GLY A 253 3.76 10.38 1.47
C GLY A 253 4.30 10.58 2.88
N GLN A 254 5.05 9.60 3.42
CA GLN A 254 5.67 9.76 4.73
C GLN A 254 6.90 10.67 4.62
N SER A 255 7.92 10.20 3.92
CA SER A 255 9.13 10.97 3.58
C SER A 255 9.35 11.08 2.07
N GLY A 256 8.64 10.26 1.27
CA GLY A 256 8.73 10.23 -0.19
C GLY A 256 7.51 10.85 -0.89
N ASN A 257 7.26 10.42 -2.12
CA ASN A 257 6.12 10.85 -2.93
C ASN A 257 5.04 9.75 -2.95
N GLY A 258 3.96 9.97 -2.19
CA GLY A 258 2.84 9.04 -2.11
C GLY A 258 1.63 9.48 -2.91
N SER A 259 0.97 8.54 -3.59
CA SER A 259 -0.29 8.75 -4.30
C SER A 259 -1.29 7.64 -3.99
N LEU A 260 -2.53 8.03 -3.68
CA LEU A 260 -3.66 7.13 -3.47
C LEU A 260 -4.86 7.62 -4.29
N SER A 261 -5.42 6.76 -5.14
CA SER A 261 -6.63 7.04 -5.92
C SER A 261 -7.75 6.07 -5.60
N LEU A 262 -8.94 6.59 -5.32
CA LEU A 262 -10.17 5.83 -5.13
C LEU A 262 -11.12 6.15 -6.29
N THR A 263 -11.54 5.12 -7.03
CA THR A 263 -12.38 5.27 -8.22
C THR A 263 -13.57 4.30 -8.22
N ASN A 264 -14.61 4.64 -8.97
CA ASN A 264 -15.72 3.73 -9.33
C ASN A 264 -16.42 3.05 -8.13
N GLY A 265 -16.64 3.78 -7.04
CA GLY A 265 -17.34 3.33 -5.84
C GLY A 265 -16.43 2.70 -4.77
N ALA A 266 -15.11 2.65 -5.00
CA ALA A 266 -14.14 2.06 -4.10
C ALA A 266 -14.13 2.69 -2.70
N LYS A 267 -13.72 1.90 -1.70
CA LYS A 267 -13.70 2.31 -0.29
C LYS A 267 -12.31 2.18 0.33
N VAL A 268 -11.90 3.20 1.07
CA VAL A 268 -10.75 3.15 1.99
C VAL A 268 -11.22 3.55 3.38
N GLN A 269 -10.88 2.73 4.38
CA GLN A 269 -11.27 2.92 5.77
C GLN A 269 -10.04 2.88 6.67
N THR A 270 -9.86 3.90 7.49
CA THR A 270 -8.75 4.02 8.43
C THR A 270 -9.31 4.24 9.84
N ALA A 271 -9.05 3.30 10.77
CA ALA A 271 -9.53 3.42 12.15
C ALA A 271 -8.70 4.39 13.01
N GLY A 272 -7.48 4.70 12.56
CA GLY A 272 -6.61 5.71 13.15
C GLY A 272 -6.65 7.05 12.41
N ASN A 273 -5.53 7.76 12.45
CA ASN A 273 -5.33 9.00 11.71
C ASN A 273 -5.03 8.71 10.24
N THR A 274 -5.39 9.63 9.36
CA THR A 274 -4.92 9.63 7.98
C THR A 274 -4.10 10.90 7.74
N VAL A 275 -2.83 10.76 7.40
CA VAL A 275 -1.91 11.88 7.19
C VAL A 275 -1.38 11.89 5.76
N ILE A 276 -1.58 13.00 5.06
CA ILE A 276 -1.09 13.23 3.70
C ILE A 276 0.12 14.16 3.79
N ALA A 277 1.28 13.72 3.28
CA ALA A 277 2.56 14.41 3.35
C ALA A 277 3.03 14.64 4.81
N ALA A 278 3.38 13.57 5.51
CA ALA A 278 3.62 13.59 6.95
C ALA A 278 4.88 14.37 7.34
N GLN A 279 5.99 14.25 6.59
CA GLN A 279 7.26 14.86 6.95
C GLN A 279 7.67 16.01 6.04
N LYS A 280 8.57 16.86 6.54
CA LYS A 280 9.17 17.96 5.78
C LYS A 280 9.80 17.46 4.49
N GLY A 281 9.45 18.08 3.37
CA GLY A 281 9.95 17.73 2.03
C GLY A 281 9.25 16.53 1.37
N SER A 282 8.34 15.85 2.08
CA SER A 282 7.49 14.82 1.48
C SER A 282 6.35 15.42 0.66
N SER A 283 5.83 14.63 -0.28
CA SER A 283 4.63 14.98 -1.04
C SER A 283 3.62 13.83 -0.96
N GLY A 284 2.35 14.18 -0.74
CA GLY A 284 1.27 13.22 -0.64
C GLY A 284 0.07 13.69 -1.46
N LYS A 285 -0.54 12.79 -2.21
CA LYS A 285 -1.77 13.06 -2.95
C LYS A 285 -2.80 11.97 -2.71
N VAL A 286 -4.00 12.37 -2.33
CA VAL A 286 -5.19 11.52 -2.29
C VAL A 286 -6.22 12.06 -3.26
N SER A 287 -6.77 11.20 -4.12
CA SER A 287 -7.88 11.54 -5.02
C SER A 287 -9.05 10.60 -4.77
N VAL A 288 -10.20 11.17 -4.46
CA VAL A 288 -11.47 10.46 -4.23
C VAL A 288 -12.43 10.84 -5.36
N ASP A 289 -12.48 10.01 -6.39
CA ASP A 289 -13.23 10.22 -7.62
C ASP A 289 -14.37 9.20 -7.69
N ASN A 290 -15.59 9.59 -7.32
CA ASN A 290 -16.70 8.65 -7.11
C ASN A 290 -16.33 7.50 -6.13
N GLY A 291 -15.48 7.76 -5.13
CA GLY A 291 -15.08 6.81 -4.09
C GLY A 291 -15.48 7.25 -2.68
N THR A 292 -15.07 6.50 -1.67
CA THR A 292 -15.25 6.88 -0.26
C THR A 292 -13.99 6.68 0.56
N LEU A 293 -13.48 7.76 1.16
CA LEU A 293 -12.46 7.73 2.21
C LEU A 293 -13.12 7.97 3.57
N SER A 294 -12.85 7.11 4.54
CA SER A 294 -13.31 7.29 5.93
C SER A 294 -12.14 7.19 6.89
N THR A 295 -12.00 8.18 7.76
CA THR A 295 -10.97 8.27 8.79
C THR A 295 -11.65 8.42 10.15
N ASP A 296 -11.52 7.42 11.03
CA ASP A 296 -12.23 7.43 12.32
C ASP A 296 -11.63 8.43 13.32
N LYS A 297 -10.40 8.92 13.06
CA LYS A 297 -9.76 10.01 13.82
C LYS A 297 -9.52 11.23 12.93
N THR A 298 -8.34 11.84 13.03
CA THR A 298 -8.02 13.07 12.32
C THR A 298 -7.55 12.78 10.89
N LEU A 299 -8.12 13.48 9.92
CA LEU A 299 -7.60 13.59 8.57
C LEU A 299 -6.74 14.85 8.46
N ILE A 300 -5.47 14.68 8.10
CA ILE A 300 -4.49 15.76 7.96
C ILE A 300 -4.05 15.85 6.50
N VAL A 301 -4.31 16.99 5.86
CA VAL A 301 -3.87 17.31 4.50
C VAL A 301 -2.68 18.26 4.59
N GLY A 302 -1.47 17.74 4.38
CA GLY A 302 -0.23 18.47 4.63
C GLY A 302 0.11 18.44 6.12
N GLY A 303 0.82 17.39 6.56
CA GLY A 303 1.37 17.30 7.92
C GLY A 303 2.48 18.31 8.12
N ALA A 304 3.72 17.90 7.84
CA ALA A 304 4.88 18.80 7.67
C ALA A 304 5.32 18.98 6.21
N GLY A 305 4.72 18.24 5.27
CA GLY A 305 5.02 18.27 3.84
C GLY A 305 3.98 18.99 2.98
N ASN A 306 3.96 18.64 1.69
CA ASN A 306 3.01 19.16 0.70
C ASN A 306 1.89 18.13 0.45
N GLY A 307 0.73 18.32 1.07
CA GLY A 307 -0.41 17.42 0.96
C GLY A 307 -1.49 17.94 0.02
N VAL A 308 -2.04 17.05 -0.81
CA VAL A 308 -3.14 17.34 -1.74
C VAL A 308 -4.28 16.34 -1.52
N LEU A 309 -5.50 16.85 -1.39
CA LEU A 309 -6.73 16.07 -1.35
C LEU A 309 -7.70 16.57 -2.45
N ASP A 310 -7.98 15.74 -3.44
CA ASP A 310 -8.96 16.02 -4.49
C ASP A 310 -10.21 15.16 -4.27
N ILE A 311 -11.40 15.76 -4.18
CA ILE A 311 -12.68 15.05 -4.05
C ILE A 311 -13.57 15.48 -5.22
N LYS A 312 -13.96 14.55 -6.08
CA LYS A 312 -14.68 14.88 -7.32
C LYS A 312 -15.68 13.82 -7.73
N ASN A 313 -16.55 14.18 -8.67
CA ASN A 313 -17.53 13.29 -9.30
C ASN A 313 -18.36 12.47 -8.29
N GLY A 314 -18.80 13.11 -7.20
CA GLY A 314 -19.58 12.41 -6.16
C GLY A 314 -18.75 11.69 -5.11
N GLY A 315 -17.43 11.93 -5.07
CA GLY A 315 -16.55 11.40 -4.03
C GLY A 315 -16.96 11.84 -2.63
N GLN A 316 -16.77 10.96 -1.64
CA GLN A 316 -17.14 11.20 -0.25
C GLN A 316 -15.94 11.03 0.68
N VAL A 317 -15.72 12.01 1.55
CA VAL A 317 -14.71 11.96 2.60
C VAL A 317 -15.37 12.17 3.95
N ASN A 318 -15.10 11.29 4.91
CA ASN A 318 -15.57 11.39 6.28
C ASN A 318 -14.39 11.35 7.25
N SER A 319 -14.39 12.24 8.24
CA SER A 319 -13.35 12.28 9.28
C SER A 319 -13.93 12.66 10.63
N GLN A 320 -13.30 12.24 11.74
CA GLN A 320 -13.64 12.78 13.05
C GLN A 320 -13.22 14.24 13.16
N ASP A 321 -11.95 14.56 12.89
CA ASP A 321 -11.47 15.95 12.79
C ASP A 321 -10.71 16.15 11.48
N SER A 322 -10.61 17.40 11.03
CA SER A 322 -9.94 17.76 9.77
C SER A 322 -8.95 18.88 9.95
N ILE A 323 -7.73 18.71 9.44
CA ILE A 323 -6.68 19.73 9.45
C ILE A 323 -6.07 19.85 8.06
N ILE A 324 -5.95 21.07 7.56
CA ILE A 324 -5.19 21.40 6.35
C ILE A 324 -3.99 22.25 6.76
N ALA A 325 -2.79 21.79 6.40
CA ALA A 325 -1.49 22.38 6.77
C ALA A 325 -1.26 22.46 8.29
N ALA A 326 -0.96 21.30 8.89
CA ALA A 326 -0.84 21.13 10.33
C ALA A 326 0.37 21.85 10.92
N ASP A 327 1.55 21.67 10.32
CA ASP A 327 2.82 22.13 10.89
C ASP A 327 3.39 23.37 10.19
N LEU A 328 4.30 24.06 10.87
CA LEU A 328 4.98 25.24 10.35
C LEU A 328 5.75 24.90 9.05
N GLY A 329 5.48 25.66 7.99
CA GLY A 329 6.11 25.48 6.69
C GLY A 329 5.50 24.36 5.82
N SER A 330 4.47 23.67 6.31
CA SER A 330 3.68 22.74 5.50
C SER A 330 2.77 23.48 4.51
N THR A 331 2.39 22.79 3.43
CA THR A 331 1.33 23.24 2.52
C THR A 331 0.28 22.14 2.41
N GLY A 332 -0.97 22.51 2.63
CA GLY A 332 -2.11 21.62 2.48
C GLY A 332 -3.11 22.22 1.49
N THR A 333 -3.51 21.46 0.50
CA THR A 333 -4.51 21.88 -0.49
C THR A 333 -5.61 20.84 -0.59
N ALA A 334 -6.85 21.24 -0.35
CA ALA A 334 -8.03 20.44 -0.61
C ALA A 334 -8.91 21.08 -1.68
N SER A 335 -9.31 20.30 -2.68
CA SER A 335 -10.23 20.73 -3.73
C SER A 335 -11.41 19.79 -3.80
N LEU A 336 -12.63 20.34 -3.71
CA LEU A 336 -13.86 19.60 -3.90
C LEU A 336 -14.59 20.16 -5.11
N ASP A 337 -14.89 19.29 -6.07
CA ASP A 337 -15.50 19.68 -7.33
C ASP A 337 -16.70 18.79 -7.72
N GLY A 338 -17.76 19.43 -8.18
CA GLY A 338 -18.93 18.76 -8.74
C GLY A 338 -20.01 18.40 -7.72
N ALA A 339 -21.24 18.30 -8.21
CA ALA A 339 -22.39 17.95 -7.40
C ALA A 339 -22.22 16.57 -6.76
N GLY A 340 -22.58 16.45 -5.47
CA GLY A 340 -22.46 15.22 -4.70
C GLY A 340 -21.09 14.98 -4.08
N SER A 341 -20.05 15.70 -4.49
CA SER A 341 -18.75 15.67 -3.83
C SER A 341 -18.86 16.28 -2.43
N LEU A 342 -18.51 15.50 -1.41
CA LEU A 342 -18.77 15.84 -0.01
C LEU A 342 -17.56 15.53 0.88
N TRP A 343 -17.19 16.47 1.74
CA TRP A 343 -16.36 16.21 2.91
C TRP A 343 -17.12 16.52 4.19
N LYS A 344 -17.33 15.51 5.03
CA LYS A 344 -17.96 15.62 6.34
C LYS A 344 -16.92 15.47 7.46
N SER A 345 -16.75 16.51 8.27
CA SER A 345 -16.01 16.45 9.54
C SER A 345 -17.00 16.38 10.71
N LEU A 346 -16.91 15.34 11.53
CA LEU A 346 -17.81 15.15 12.70
C LEU A 346 -17.44 16.03 13.89
N GLY A 347 -16.23 16.55 13.90
CA GLY A 347 -15.65 17.46 14.87
C GLY A 347 -15.18 18.73 14.18
N ASP A 348 -14.01 19.22 14.55
CA ASP A 348 -13.52 20.51 14.08
C ASP A 348 -12.87 20.39 12.69
N MET A 349 -12.87 21.50 11.95
CA MET A 349 -12.11 21.67 10.71
C MET A 349 -11.19 22.89 10.85
N ILE A 350 -9.90 22.70 10.55
CA ILE A 350 -8.90 23.77 10.57
C ILE A 350 -8.28 23.90 9.19
N VAL A 351 -8.34 25.11 8.61
CA VAL A 351 -7.70 25.44 7.33
C VAL A 351 -6.54 26.40 7.59
N GLY A 352 -5.32 25.89 7.49
CA GLY A 352 -4.11 26.61 7.89
C GLY A 352 -3.96 26.60 9.41
N GLN A 353 -3.53 25.47 9.98
CA GLN A 353 -3.29 25.41 11.43
C GLN A 353 -2.03 26.16 11.81
N SER A 354 -0.88 25.70 11.32
CA SER A 354 0.43 26.35 11.50
C SER A 354 1.14 26.61 10.17
N GLY A 355 0.66 25.99 9.08
CA GLY A 355 1.19 26.15 7.72
C GLY A 355 0.24 26.91 6.80
N ASN A 356 0.39 26.68 5.50
CA ASN A 356 -0.41 27.30 4.44
C ASN A 356 -1.50 26.33 3.98
N GLY A 357 -2.73 26.53 4.45
CA GLY A 357 -3.89 25.71 4.11
C GLY A 357 -4.79 26.37 3.08
N SER A 358 -5.23 25.60 2.09
CA SER A 358 -6.19 26.03 1.08
C SER A 358 -7.31 25.00 0.93
N LEU A 359 -8.55 25.49 0.88
CA LEU A 359 -9.75 24.71 0.61
C LEU A 359 -10.56 25.39 -0.50
N SER A 360 -10.85 24.66 -1.57
CA SER A 360 -11.66 25.16 -2.69
C SER A 360 -12.90 24.30 -2.89
N LEU A 361 -14.07 24.93 -2.98
CA LEU A 361 -15.36 24.27 -3.25
C LEU A 361 -15.94 24.81 -4.55
N THR A 362 -16.05 23.96 -5.55
CA THR A 362 -16.54 24.32 -6.89
C THR A 362 -17.72 23.46 -7.35
N ASN A 363 -18.53 23.98 -8.26
CA ASN A 363 -19.50 23.22 -9.06
C ASN A 363 -20.50 22.35 -8.24
N GLY A 364 -20.97 22.84 -7.11
CA GLY A 364 -21.98 22.19 -6.26
C GLY A 364 -21.41 21.32 -5.14
N ALA A 365 -20.09 21.30 -4.96
CA ALA A 365 -19.43 20.55 -3.90
C ALA A 365 -19.69 21.10 -2.49
N LYS A 366 -19.59 20.24 -1.48
CA LYS A 366 -19.97 20.56 -0.11
C LYS A 366 -18.95 20.15 0.94
N VAL A 367 -18.76 21.01 1.93
CA VAL A 367 -18.12 20.69 3.21
C VAL A 367 -19.14 20.85 4.33
N GLN A 368 -19.20 19.89 5.24
CA GLN A 368 -20.02 19.91 6.43
C GLN A 368 -19.16 19.66 7.66
N THR A 369 -19.11 20.64 8.57
CA THR A 369 -18.37 20.55 9.82
C THR A 369 -19.34 20.62 10.99
N ALA A 370 -19.43 19.56 11.79
CA ALA A 370 -20.29 19.53 12.98
C ALA A 370 -19.68 20.28 14.19
N GLY A 371 -18.36 20.46 14.18
CA GLY A 371 -17.61 21.29 15.13
C GLY A 371 -17.45 22.74 14.67
N ASN A 372 -16.35 23.34 15.12
CA ASN A 372 -15.92 24.66 14.66
C ASN A 372 -15.15 24.55 13.35
N THR A 373 -15.25 25.59 12.52
CA THR A 373 -14.34 25.78 11.38
C THR A 373 -13.43 26.95 11.69
N VAL A 374 -12.11 26.73 11.67
CA VAL A 374 -11.10 27.77 11.96
C VAL A 374 -10.21 27.96 10.74
N ILE A 375 -10.09 29.20 10.29
CA ILE A 375 -9.23 29.60 9.19
C ILE A 375 -8.07 30.42 9.75
N ALA A 376 -6.85 30.03 9.40
CA ALA A 376 -5.60 30.64 9.86
C ALA A 376 -5.48 30.64 11.40
N ALA A 377 -5.36 29.45 11.99
CA ALA A 377 -5.54 29.24 13.42
C ALA A 377 -4.39 29.80 14.29
N GLN A 378 -3.14 29.70 13.83
CA GLN A 378 -1.97 30.09 14.63
C GLN A 378 -1.20 31.28 14.03
N LYS A 379 -0.38 31.92 14.87
CA LYS A 379 0.46 33.03 14.44
C LYS A 379 1.40 32.61 13.31
N GLY A 380 1.30 33.30 12.18
CA GLY A 380 2.12 33.04 10.99
C GLY A 380 1.61 31.93 10.06
N SER A 381 0.49 31.27 10.40
CA SER A 381 -0.22 30.40 9.45
C SER A 381 -1.00 31.23 8.42
N SER A 382 -1.27 30.64 7.26
CA SER A 382 -2.27 31.19 6.34
C SER A 382 -3.35 30.17 6.02
N GLY A 383 -4.60 30.64 6.01
CA GLY A 383 -5.76 29.82 5.69
C GLY A 383 -6.61 30.49 4.60
N THR A 384 -6.87 29.79 3.51
CA THR A 384 -7.76 30.28 2.44
C THR A 384 -8.89 29.30 2.22
N VAL A 385 -10.12 29.82 2.18
CA VAL A 385 -11.29 29.06 1.73
C VAL A 385 -11.96 29.80 0.58
N SER A 386 -12.09 29.15 -0.56
CA SER A 386 -12.80 29.64 -1.74
C SER A 386 -14.07 28.83 -1.94
N VAL A 387 -15.20 29.51 -2.14
CA VAL A 387 -16.49 28.88 -2.43
C VAL A 387 -17.05 29.50 -3.69
N ASP A 388 -16.99 28.77 -4.80
CA ASP A 388 -17.53 29.17 -6.10
C ASP A 388 -18.60 28.15 -6.51
N ASN A 389 -19.87 28.52 -6.34
CA ASN A 389 -21.00 27.60 -6.53
C ASN A 389 -20.90 26.33 -5.63
N GLY A 390 -20.24 26.41 -4.49
CA GLY A 390 -20.15 25.34 -3.48
C GLY A 390 -20.93 25.63 -2.20
N THR A 391 -20.76 24.81 -1.17
CA THR A 391 -21.33 25.08 0.17
C THR A 391 -20.35 24.69 1.27
N LEU A 392 -19.99 25.65 2.12
CA LEU A 392 -19.35 25.41 3.41
C LEU A 392 -20.41 25.54 4.51
N SER A 393 -20.62 24.50 5.30
CA SER A 393 -21.53 24.49 6.45
C SER A 393 -20.75 24.19 7.71
N THR A 394 -20.97 25.00 8.75
CA THR A 394 -20.36 24.85 10.08
C THR A 394 -21.47 24.92 11.12
N ASP A 395 -21.64 23.87 11.91
CA ASP A 395 -22.74 23.77 12.87
C ASP A 395 -22.47 24.60 14.14
N LYS A 396 -21.19 24.79 14.49
CA LYS A 396 -20.78 25.69 15.57
C LYS A 396 -20.29 27.02 15.01
N THR A 397 -19.06 27.43 15.34
CA THR A 397 -18.54 28.75 14.99
C THR A 397 -17.59 28.64 13.79
N LEU A 398 -17.77 29.54 12.82
CA LEU A 398 -16.76 29.85 11.81
C LEU A 398 -15.88 30.99 12.32
N ILE A 399 -14.58 30.72 12.45
CA ILE A 399 -13.56 31.69 12.88
C ILE A 399 -12.67 31.99 11.68
N VAL A 400 -12.65 33.25 11.23
CA VAL A 400 -11.80 33.70 10.12
C VAL A 400 -10.69 34.58 10.66
N GLY A 401 -9.44 34.21 10.41
CA GLY A 401 -8.26 34.93 10.91
C GLY A 401 -8.06 34.73 12.40
N GLY A 402 -7.90 33.47 12.84
CA GLY A 402 -7.71 33.12 14.25
C GLY A 402 -6.54 33.88 14.89
N ALA A 403 -5.31 33.43 14.63
CA ALA A 403 -4.10 34.20 14.95
C ALA A 403 -3.19 34.40 13.72
N GLY A 404 -3.55 33.82 12.58
CA GLY A 404 -2.86 33.94 11.30
C GLY A 404 -3.58 34.85 10.30
N ASN A 405 -3.14 34.78 9.03
CA ASN A 405 -3.63 35.60 7.92
C ASN A 405 -4.53 34.86 6.95
#